data_AF-A0A9P7E9C0-F1
#
_entry.id   AF-A0A9P7E9C0-F1
#
_cell.length_a   1.000
_cell.length_b   1.000
_cell.length_c   1.000
_cell.angle_alpha   90.00
_cell.angle_beta   90.00
_cell.angle_gamma   90.00
#
_symmetry.space_group_name_H-M   'P 1'
#
loop_
_entity.id
_entity.type
_entity.pdbx_description
1 polymer ?
#
loop_
_entity_poly.entity_id
_entity_poly.type
_entity_poly.pdbx_seq_one_letter_code
_entity_poly.pdbx_strand_id
1 'polypeptide(L)'
;MSDTQEEIAKAAILEKVMKGRQLTDLMLRSYGGTGTILDHAGNIKSISGQFKRSDLCNEHRLNPRDLRKIDSRIPNLVPTILIRKGAVLINILHIRALVKADTVVLFDSYGSNDSRLHSVFLYHLEHNLKARGSGAPYEFRAIESILLSVLSALEAEMVFIRNLVGGLLAELEDDINHDKFKRLLHYSRRLVAFKNRAKLVQEALEEVLEQDDDLDAMYLTDKKNGVLRDMHEHEELEVLLEFFSKQVEEIANEAENIEANVQSTQEIVELILDSNRNALLALDLKVSIGTMGIGTGALIAGLFGMNLKSHMEEMPYAFMAMSTLSSAVALFVAWAGLRRLAQIRKVGLSNPKRGQDLEVRPRIPLPLRRRSSNGWS
;
A
#
# COMPACT_ATOMS: atom_id res chain seq x y z
N MET A 1 41.96 2.27 37.92
CA MET A 1 42.64 1.34 36.98
C MET A 1 41.67 0.45 36.22
N SER A 2 40.39 0.29 36.62
CA SER A 2 39.40 -0.49 35.85
C SER A 2 38.88 0.23 34.60
N ASP A 3 38.62 1.53 34.66
CA ASP A 3 38.02 2.27 33.54
C ASP A 3 38.92 2.33 32.30
N THR A 4 40.23 2.39 32.49
CA THR A 4 41.22 2.43 31.41
C THR A 4 41.31 1.09 30.68
N GLN A 5 41.16 -0.04 31.39
CA GLN A 5 41.11 -1.36 30.75
C GLN A 5 39.80 -1.59 30.00
N GLU A 6 38.68 -1.04 30.49
CA GLU A 6 37.39 -1.16 29.82
C GLU A 6 37.33 -0.34 28.52
N GLU A 7 37.91 0.86 28.49
CA GLU A 7 38.04 1.65 27.25
C GLU A 7 38.94 0.99 26.21
N ILE A 8 40.06 0.40 26.64
CA ILE A 8 40.97 -0.33 25.73
C ILE A 8 40.28 -1.57 25.16
N ALA A 9 39.48 -2.29 25.96
CA ALA A 9 38.70 -3.42 25.49
C ALA A 9 37.60 -3.01 24.50
N LYS A 10 36.89 -1.91 24.76
CA LYS A 10 35.88 -1.33 23.85
C LYS A 10 36.52 -0.88 22.53
N ALA A 11 37.68 -0.24 22.58
CA ALA A 11 38.43 0.18 21.39
C ALA A 11 38.89 -1.02 20.56
N ALA A 12 39.40 -2.08 21.19
CA ALA A 12 39.82 -3.30 20.51
C ALA A 12 38.65 -4.06 19.87
N ILE A 13 37.48 -4.10 20.53
CA ILE A 13 36.26 -4.69 19.96
C ILE A 13 35.78 -3.85 18.77
N LEU A 14 35.77 -2.52 18.91
CA LEU A 14 35.38 -1.60 17.84
C LEU A 14 36.30 -1.76 16.63
N GLU A 15 37.62 -1.84 16.83
CA GLU A 15 38.58 -2.04 15.74
C GLU A 15 38.42 -3.41 15.07
N LYS A 16 38.13 -4.47 15.85
CA LYS A 16 37.86 -5.81 15.31
C LYS A 16 36.55 -5.86 14.51
N VAL A 17 35.52 -5.14 14.96
CA VAL A 17 34.24 -4.97 14.24
C VAL A 17 34.42 -4.12 12.98
N MET A 18 35.23 -3.06 13.04
CA MET A 18 35.53 -2.19 11.89
C MET A 18 36.37 -2.89 10.83
N LYS A 19 37.41 -3.63 11.23
CA LYS A 19 38.23 -4.47 10.33
C LYS A 19 37.40 -5.61 9.74
N GLY A 20 36.52 -6.25 10.52
CA GLY A 20 35.57 -7.25 10.04
C GLY A 20 34.61 -6.67 8.99
N ARG A 21 34.01 -5.51 9.27
CA ARG A 21 33.14 -4.79 8.32
C ARG A 21 33.88 -4.36 7.05
N GLN A 22 35.09 -3.80 7.15
CA GLN A 22 35.88 -3.41 5.98
C GLN A 22 36.28 -4.61 5.11
N LEU A 23 36.63 -5.75 5.71
CA LEU A 23 37.03 -6.94 4.96
C LEU A 23 35.83 -7.62 4.29
N THR A 24 34.67 -7.66 4.96
CA THR A 24 33.42 -8.06 4.31
C THR A 24 33.03 -7.09 3.21
N ASP A 25 33.17 -5.77 3.40
CA ASP A 25 32.79 -4.76 2.39
C ASP A 25 33.75 -4.75 1.18
N LEU A 26 35.04 -5.05 1.38
CA LEU A 26 36.04 -5.25 0.32
C LEU A 26 35.86 -6.57 -0.44
N MET A 27 35.59 -7.68 0.26
CA MET A 27 35.22 -8.96 -0.36
C MET A 27 33.90 -8.82 -1.11
N LEU A 28 32.89 -8.17 -0.51
CA LEU A 28 31.62 -7.85 -1.15
C LEU A 28 31.88 -7.03 -2.41
N ARG A 29 32.69 -5.97 -2.39
CA ARG A 29 33.00 -5.16 -3.59
C ARG A 29 33.61 -5.96 -4.75
N SER A 30 34.36 -7.04 -4.50
CA SER A 30 34.95 -7.88 -5.55
C SER A 30 34.01 -8.94 -6.12
N TYR A 31 33.08 -9.46 -5.32
CA TYR A 31 32.10 -10.46 -5.77
C TYR A 31 30.84 -9.79 -6.35
N GLY A 32 30.48 -10.21 -7.56
CA GLY A 32 29.34 -9.74 -8.38
C GLY A 32 28.01 -10.45 -8.11
N GLY A 33 27.91 -11.17 -7.00
CA GLY A 33 26.71 -11.92 -6.62
C GLY A 33 26.76 -13.39 -7.05
N THR A 34 25.78 -14.15 -6.58
CA THR A 34 25.47 -15.48 -7.12
C THR A 34 24.39 -15.33 -8.18
N GLY A 35 24.38 -16.21 -9.17
CA GLY A 35 23.36 -16.17 -10.19
C GLY A 35 23.22 -17.48 -10.95
N THR A 36 22.12 -17.60 -11.68
CA THR A 36 21.79 -18.77 -12.47
C THR A 36 21.91 -18.44 -13.96
N ILE A 37 22.64 -19.27 -14.71
CA ILE A 37 22.86 -19.09 -16.15
C ILE A 37 22.06 -20.13 -16.92
N LEU A 38 21.27 -19.65 -17.88
CA LEU A 38 20.59 -20.47 -18.88
C LEU A 38 21.27 -20.30 -20.25
N ASP A 39 21.41 -21.41 -20.96
CA ASP A 39 22.03 -21.45 -22.28
C ASP A 39 21.06 -21.29 -23.45
N HIS A 40 21.58 -21.31 -24.67
CA HIS A 40 20.81 -21.18 -25.92
C HIS A 40 19.75 -22.27 -26.14
N ALA A 41 19.80 -23.37 -25.37
CA ALA A 41 18.80 -24.43 -25.39
C ALA A 41 17.78 -24.27 -24.25
N GLY A 42 17.92 -23.25 -23.41
CA GLY A 42 17.13 -23.04 -22.21
C GLY A 42 17.53 -23.96 -21.06
N ASN A 43 18.67 -24.66 -21.13
CA ASN A 43 19.13 -25.52 -20.05
C ASN A 43 19.92 -24.71 -19.02
N ILE A 44 19.78 -25.07 -17.75
CA ILE A 44 20.51 -24.46 -16.65
C ILE A 44 21.96 -24.96 -16.66
N LYS A 45 22.93 -24.08 -16.93
CA LYS A 45 24.37 -24.39 -16.93
C LYS A 45 25.00 -24.34 -15.55
N SER A 46 24.61 -23.35 -14.74
CA SER A 46 25.13 -23.17 -13.39
C SER A 46 24.06 -22.56 -12.52
N ILE A 47 23.80 -23.16 -11.35
CA ILE A 47 22.92 -22.62 -10.30
C ILE A 47 23.81 -21.97 -9.25
N SER A 48 23.50 -20.72 -8.89
CA SER A 48 24.25 -19.95 -7.88
C SER A 48 25.76 -19.89 -8.12
N GLY A 49 26.17 -19.76 -9.38
CA GLY A 49 27.57 -19.52 -9.74
C GLY A 49 28.05 -18.19 -9.15
N GLN A 50 29.24 -18.16 -8.54
CA GLN A 50 29.82 -16.91 -8.06
C GLN A 50 30.46 -16.16 -9.23
N PHE A 51 29.98 -14.95 -9.53
CA PHE A 51 30.54 -14.12 -10.59
C PHE A 51 31.36 -12.99 -9.99
N LYS A 52 32.47 -12.62 -10.61
CA LYS A 52 33.13 -11.34 -10.32
C LYS A 52 32.54 -10.27 -11.22
N ARG A 53 32.37 -9.06 -10.68
CA ARG A 53 31.83 -7.91 -11.44
C ARG A 53 32.68 -7.57 -12.66
N SER A 54 34.00 -7.64 -12.50
CA SER A 54 34.97 -7.44 -13.58
C SER A 54 34.73 -8.40 -14.75
N ASP A 55 34.46 -9.65 -14.42
CA ASP A 55 34.38 -10.73 -15.40
C ASP A 55 33.06 -10.62 -16.17
N LEU A 56 31.95 -10.31 -15.47
CA LEU A 56 30.66 -9.97 -16.08
C LEU A 56 30.74 -8.74 -17.00
N CYS A 57 31.43 -7.68 -16.58
CA CYS A 57 31.63 -6.49 -17.41
C CYS A 57 32.39 -6.82 -18.71
N ASN A 58 33.48 -7.58 -18.59
CA ASN A 58 34.34 -7.93 -19.71
C ASN A 58 33.66 -8.93 -20.66
N GLU A 59 33.02 -9.96 -20.12
CA GLU A 59 32.37 -11.03 -20.88
C GLU A 59 31.10 -10.54 -21.59
N HIS A 60 30.31 -9.70 -20.93
CA HIS A 60 29.04 -9.21 -21.48
C HIS A 60 29.11 -7.79 -22.05
N ARG A 61 30.31 -7.20 -22.14
CA ARG A 61 30.55 -5.82 -22.63
C ARG A 61 29.67 -4.77 -21.95
N LEU A 62 29.49 -4.93 -20.63
CA LEU A 62 28.66 -4.05 -19.81
C LEU A 62 29.50 -2.96 -19.17
N ASN A 63 28.95 -1.75 -19.08
CA ASN A 63 29.60 -0.69 -18.33
C ASN A 63 29.51 -1.01 -16.82
N PRO A 64 30.57 -0.87 -16.02
CA PRO A 64 30.51 -1.03 -14.56
C PRO A 64 29.40 -0.22 -13.86
N ARG A 65 28.95 0.89 -14.48
CA ARG A 65 27.79 1.66 -14.00
C ARG A 65 26.47 0.91 -14.10
N ASP A 66 26.30 0.09 -15.15
CA ASP A 66 25.07 -0.67 -15.40
C ASP A 66 24.92 -1.81 -14.39
N LEU A 67 26.02 -2.44 -13.99
CA LEU A 67 26.03 -3.50 -12.96
C LEU A 67 25.57 -3.01 -11.58
N ARG A 68 25.59 -1.71 -11.29
CA ARG A 68 25.00 -1.17 -10.06
C ARG A 68 23.48 -1.21 -10.08
N LYS A 69 22.85 -1.08 -11.27
CA LYS A 69 21.40 -1.15 -11.43
C LYS A 69 20.82 -2.56 -11.30
N ILE A 70 21.67 -3.57 -11.24
CA ILE A 70 21.29 -4.97 -11.04
C ILE A 70 21.97 -5.58 -9.80
N ASP A 71 22.62 -4.75 -8.97
CA ASP A 71 23.24 -5.21 -7.73
C ASP A 71 22.17 -5.58 -6.70
N SER A 72 22.10 -6.86 -6.35
CA SER A 72 21.15 -7.36 -5.37
C SER A 72 21.35 -6.86 -3.94
N ARG A 73 22.49 -6.21 -3.66
CA ARG A 73 22.80 -5.67 -2.32
C ARG A 73 22.22 -4.28 -2.08
N ILE A 74 21.79 -3.58 -3.12
CA ILE A 74 21.21 -2.25 -2.96
C ILE A 74 19.70 -2.43 -2.81
N PRO A 75 19.13 -2.17 -1.60
CA PRO A 75 17.69 -2.28 -1.40
C PRO A 75 16.96 -1.17 -2.16
N ASN A 76 15.70 -1.43 -2.54
CA ASN A 76 14.79 -0.44 -3.14
C ASN A 76 15.31 0.20 -4.42
N LEU A 77 15.91 -0.58 -5.33
CA LEU A 77 16.18 -0.08 -6.66
C LEU A 77 14.87 0.21 -7.39
N VAL A 78 14.86 1.35 -8.09
CA VAL A 78 13.82 1.68 -9.05
C VAL A 78 13.81 0.61 -10.15
N PRO A 79 12.62 0.13 -10.56
CA PRO A 79 12.47 -0.70 -11.76
C PRO A 79 13.16 -0.05 -12.95
N THR A 80 13.97 -0.80 -13.68
CA THR A 80 14.66 -0.27 -14.87
C THR A 80 14.86 -1.36 -15.91
N ILE A 81 14.59 -1.03 -17.16
CA ILE A 81 14.99 -1.80 -18.33
C ILE A 81 16.10 -0.99 -19.02
N LEU A 82 17.29 -1.56 -19.14
CA LEU A 82 18.43 -0.91 -19.79
C LEU A 82 18.81 -1.67 -21.05
N ILE A 83 18.67 -1.00 -22.19
CA ILE A 83 19.06 -1.54 -23.48
C ILE A 83 20.53 -1.21 -23.75
N ARG A 84 21.31 -2.22 -24.15
CA ARG A 84 22.73 -2.10 -24.54
C ARG A 84 22.96 -2.84 -25.84
N LYS A 85 24.08 -2.56 -26.53
CA LYS A 85 24.41 -3.03 -27.91
C LYS A 85 24.37 -4.55 -28.15
N GLY A 86 24.12 -5.38 -27.15
CA GLY A 86 23.95 -6.82 -27.30
C GLY A 86 23.38 -7.50 -26.05
N ALA A 87 22.72 -6.74 -25.18
CA ALA A 87 22.12 -7.27 -23.96
C ALA A 87 21.05 -6.30 -23.43
N VAL A 88 20.03 -6.86 -22.79
CA VAL A 88 19.00 -6.13 -22.06
C VAL A 88 19.14 -6.45 -20.58
N LEU A 89 19.29 -5.43 -19.74
CA LEU A 89 19.30 -5.59 -18.29
C LEU A 89 17.93 -5.24 -17.76
N ILE A 90 17.34 -6.14 -17.01
CA ILE A 90 16.01 -5.98 -16.42
C ILE A 90 16.16 -6.08 -14.91
N ASN A 91 15.78 -5.03 -14.21
CA ASN A 91 15.63 -5.03 -12.76
C ASN A 91 14.19 -4.61 -12.46
N ILE A 92 13.33 -5.56 -12.12
CA ILE A 92 11.93 -5.32 -11.82
C ILE A 92 11.52 -6.22 -10.65
N LEU A 93 11.04 -5.61 -9.56
CA LEU A 93 10.59 -6.30 -8.34
C LEU A 93 11.63 -7.33 -7.80
N HIS A 94 11.28 -8.62 -7.82
CA HIS A 94 12.11 -9.73 -7.36
C HIS A 94 13.11 -10.23 -8.41
N ILE A 95 13.02 -9.76 -9.66
CA ILE A 95 13.83 -10.25 -10.77
C ILE A 95 14.93 -9.25 -11.12
N ARG A 96 16.15 -9.78 -11.19
CA ARG A 96 17.32 -9.11 -11.77
C ARG A 96 17.88 -10.05 -12.83
N ALA A 97 17.83 -9.62 -14.08
CA ALA A 97 18.19 -10.45 -15.23
C ALA A 97 19.03 -9.69 -16.25
N LEU A 98 19.93 -10.41 -16.90
CA LEU A 98 20.63 -10.01 -18.11
C LEU A 98 20.19 -10.95 -19.23
N VAL A 99 19.51 -10.41 -20.22
CA VAL A 99 19.01 -11.16 -21.38
C VAL A 99 19.92 -10.89 -22.58
N LYS A 100 20.34 -11.95 -23.25
CA LYS A 100 21.04 -11.94 -24.54
C LYS A 100 20.29 -12.79 -25.55
N ALA A 101 20.70 -12.72 -26.82
CA ALA A 101 20.14 -13.53 -27.92
C ALA A 101 20.28 -15.06 -27.71
N ASP A 102 21.19 -15.50 -26.85
CA ASP A 102 21.53 -16.92 -26.68
C ASP A 102 21.72 -17.36 -25.23
N THR A 103 21.59 -16.45 -24.27
CA THR A 103 21.85 -16.71 -22.86
C THR A 103 21.00 -15.79 -21.98
N VAL A 104 20.56 -16.31 -20.83
CA VAL A 104 19.94 -15.49 -19.77
C VAL A 104 20.74 -15.69 -18.50
N VAL A 105 21.10 -14.60 -17.83
CA VAL A 105 21.75 -14.62 -16.52
C VAL A 105 20.80 -14.01 -15.51
N LEU A 106 20.37 -14.80 -14.53
CA LEU A 106 19.57 -14.35 -13.40
C LEU A 106 20.50 -14.06 -12.22
N PHE A 107 20.36 -12.90 -11.60
CA PHE A 107 21.11 -12.54 -10.39
C PHE A 107 20.27 -12.84 -9.16
N ASP A 108 20.82 -13.63 -8.25
CA ASP A 108 20.16 -13.96 -7.00
C ASP A 108 20.08 -12.69 -6.12
N SER A 109 18.89 -12.48 -5.54
CA SER A 109 18.70 -11.40 -4.58
C SER A 109 19.34 -11.78 -3.23
N TYR A 110 20.37 -11.05 -2.80
CA TYR A 110 21.06 -11.32 -1.54
C TYR A 110 20.10 -11.08 -0.37
N GLY A 111 19.72 -12.15 0.33
CA GLY A 111 18.90 -12.06 1.53
C GLY A 111 17.37 -11.96 1.32
N SER A 112 16.84 -12.26 0.13
CA SER A 112 15.37 -12.39 -0.01
C SER A 112 14.90 -13.78 0.45
N ASN A 113 13.86 -13.80 1.27
CA ASN A 113 13.17 -15.03 1.72
C ASN A 113 12.32 -15.66 0.61
N ASP A 114 12.36 -15.16 -0.63
CA ASP A 114 11.42 -15.54 -1.68
C ASP A 114 11.97 -16.59 -2.64
N SER A 115 12.61 -17.60 -2.04
CA SER A 115 13.08 -18.80 -2.74
C SER A 115 11.95 -19.46 -3.54
N ARG A 116 10.69 -19.33 -3.09
CA ARG A 116 9.52 -19.89 -3.77
C ARG A 116 9.20 -19.17 -5.07
N LEU A 117 9.01 -17.84 -5.07
CA LEU A 117 8.75 -17.10 -6.30
C LEU A 117 9.90 -17.24 -7.30
N HIS A 118 11.15 -17.24 -6.80
CA HIS A 118 12.32 -17.44 -7.65
C HIS A 118 12.36 -18.83 -8.28
N SER A 119 12.04 -19.90 -7.53
CA SER A 119 12.02 -21.28 -8.05
C SER A 119 10.91 -21.50 -9.06
N VAL A 120 9.71 -20.97 -8.79
CA VAL A 120 8.56 -21.03 -9.71
C VAL A 120 8.91 -20.31 -11.02
N PHE A 121 9.44 -19.10 -10.92
CA PHE A 121 9.91 -18.34 -12.07
C PHE A 121 10.95 -19.11 -12.89
N LEU A 122 11.97 -19.67 -12.24
CA LEU A 122 13.05 -20.38 -12.90
C LEU A 122 12.53 -21.62 -13.67
N TYR A 123 11.56 -22.34 -13.11
CA TYR A 123 10.89 -23.45 -13.79
C TYR A 123 10.13 -22.98 -15.05
N HIS A 124 9.35 -21.90 -14.95
CA HIS A 124 8.61 -21.36 -16.10
C HIS A 124 9.54 -20.82 -17.19
N LEU A 125 10.60 -20.11 -16.80
CA LEU A 125 11.61 -19.60 -17.72
C LEU A 125 12.31 -20.74 -18.45
N GLU A 126 12.74 -21.79 -17.74
CA GLU A 126 13.37 -22.96 -18.35
C GLU A 126 12.43 -23.64 -19.37
N HIS A 127 11.16 -23.80 -19.00
CA HIS A 127 10.16 -24.41 -19.88
C HIS A 127 9.94 -23.60 -21.17
N ASN A 128 9.74 -22.29 -21.05
CA ASN A 128 9.46 -21.40 -22.18
C ASN A 128 10.69 -21.23 -23.11
N LEU A 129 11.91 -21.20 -22.55
CA LEU A 129 13.12 -21.13 -23.36
C LEU A 129 13.39 -22.42 -24.14
N LYS A 130 12.99 -23.58 -23.60
CA LYS A 130 13.07 -24.87 -24.30
C LYS A 130 12.04 -25.02 -25.41
N ALA A 131 10.92 -24.30 -25.35
CA ALA A 131 9.85 -24.31 -26.34
C ALA A 131 10.25 -23.61 -27.65
N ARG A 132 11.16 -24.21 -28.42
CA ARG A 132 11.71 -23.70 -29.70
C ARG A 132 10.67 -23.60 -30.83
N GLY A 133 9.44 -24.07 -30.63
CA GLY A 133 8.36 -24.10 -31.64
C GLY A 133 7.46 -22.86 -31.67
N SER A 134 7.69 -21.86 -30.80
CA SER A 134 6.79 -20.71 -30.64
C SER A 134 6.94 -19.60 -31.70
N GLY A 135 7.90 -19.70 -32.61
CA GLY A 135 8.17 -18.65 -33.62
C GLY A 135 8.94 -17.43 -33.08
N ALA A 136 8.79 -17.08 -31.80
CA ALA A 136 9.43 -15.93 -31.19
C ALA A 136 10.96 -16.13 -30.91
N PRO A 137 11.78 -15.08 -31.05
CA PRO A 137 13.19 -15.07 -30.68
C PRO A 137 13.46 -15.50 -29.22
N TYR A 138 14.69 -15.94 -28.93
CA TYR A 138 15.06 -16.41 -27.60
C TYR A 138 14.93 -15.30 -26.54
N GLU A 139 15.37 -14.09 -26.86
CA GLU A 139 15.28 -12.91 -26.01
C GLU A 139 13.83 -12.53 -25.68
N PHE A 140 12.89 -12.70 -26.62
CA PHE A 140 11.48 -12.33 -26.41
C PHE A 140 10.80 -13.32 -25.48
N ARG A 141 11.04 -14.62 -25.67
CA ARG A 141 10.56 -15.66 -24.74
C ARG A 141 11.12 -15.46 -23.33
N ALA A 142 12.36 -14.98 -23.20
CA ALA A 142 12.94 -14.64 -21.91
C ALA A 142 12.28 -13.40 -21.28
N ILE A 143 12.11 -12.31 -22.04
CA ILE A 143 11.46 -11.08 -21.58
C ILE A 143 10.01 -11.36 -21.18
N GLU A 144 9.25 -12.06 -22.00
CA GLU A 144 7.87 -12.47 -21.72
C GLU A 144 7.79 -13.27 -20.42
N SER A 145 8.66 -14.26 -20.23
CA SER A 145 8.69 -15.06 -19.00
C SER A 145 9.01 -14.23 -17.76
N ILE A 146 9.89 -13.23 -17.89
CA ILE A 146 10.20 -12.27 -16.82
C ILE A 146 8.99 -11.42 -16.50
N LEU A 147 8.35 -10.81 -17.50
CA LEU A 147 7.21 -9.93 -17.33
C LEU A 147 5.96 -10.68 -16.80
N LEU A 148 5.73 -11.92 -17.25
CA LEU A 148 4.67 -12.78 -16.70
C LEU A 148 4.86 -13.05 -15.20
N SER A 149 6.10 -13.29 -14.76
CA SER A 149 6.42 -13.52 -13.36
C SER A 149 6.25 -12.26 -12.51
N VAL A 150 6.63 -11.09 -13.05
CA VAL A 150 6.37 -9.78 -12.45
C VAL A 150 4.87 -9.54 -12.30
N LEU A 151 4.10 -9.74 -13.37
CA LEU A 151 2.66 -9.54 -13.40
C LEU A 151 1.96 -10.45 -12.38
N SER A 152 2.30 -11.75 -12.38
CA SER A 152 1.75 -12.72 -11.43
C SER A 152 2.02 -12.33 -9.97
N ALA A 153 3.21 -11.77 -9.69
CA ALA A 153 3.56 -11.30 -8.35
C ALA A 153 2.74 -10.05 -7.95
N LEU A 154 2.55 -9.10 -8.87
CA LEU A 154 1.73 -7.92 -8.64
C LEU A 154 0.25 -8.29 -8.43
N GLU A 155 -0.30 -9.19 -9.25
CA GLU A 155 -1.68 -9.67 -9.10
C GLU A 155 -1.90 -10.37 -7.76
N ALA A 156 -1.00 -11.29 -7.38
CA ALA A 156 -1.10 -11.99 -6.11
C ALA A 156 -1.03 -11.03 -4.91
N GLU A 157 -0.13 -10.05 -4.96
CA GLU A 157 -0.01 -9.03 -3.92
C GLU A 157 -1.25 -8.11 -3.89
N MET A 158 -1.81 -7.75 -5.04
CA MET A 158 -3.03 -6.93 -5.14
C MET A 158 -4.23 -7.64 -4.52
N VAL A 159 -4.47 -8.91 -4.87
CA VAL A 159 -5.54 -9.73 -4.28
C VAL A 159 -5.39 -9.80 -2.76
N PHE A 160 -4.15 -9.97 -2.27
CA PHE A 160 -3.88 -10.00 -0.85
C PHE A 160 -4.23 -8.67 -0.17
N ILE A 161 -3.78 -7.54 -0.73
CA ILE A 161 -4.04 -6.20 -0.17
C ILE A 161 -5.54 -5.88 -0.21
N ARG A 162 -6.22 -6.18 -1.32
CA ARG A 162 -7.67 -5.98 -1.48
C ARG A 162 -8.47 -6.70 -0.41
N ASN A 163 -8.18 -7.98 -0.18
CA ASN A 163 -8.87 -8.78 0.84
C ASN A 163 -8.59 -8.24 2.26
N LEU A 164 -7.36 -7.81 2.51
CA LEU A 164 -6.93 -7.27 3.80
C LEU A 164 -7.61 -5.94 4.13
N VAL A 165 -7.67 -5.02 3.15
CA VAL A 165 -8.33 -3.72 3.27
C VAL A 165 -9.84 -3.90 3.32
N GLY A 166 -10.42 -4.64 2.37
CA GLY A 166 -11.86 -4.86 2.28
C GLY A 166 -12.43 -5.52 3.55
N GLY A 167 -11.74 -6.52 4.09
CA GLY A 167 -12.14 -7.15 5.36
C GLY A 167 -12.12 -6.16 6.53
N LEU A 168 -11.09 -5.30 6.62
CA LEU A 168 -11.01 -4.31 7.69
C LEU A 168 -12.04 -3.18 7.56
N LEU A 169 -12.34 -2.75 6.34
CA LEU A 169 -13.39 -1.75 6.10
C LEU A 169 -14.77 -2.28 6.50
N ALA A 170 -15.07 -3.55 6.18
CA ALA A 170 -16.30 -4.20 6.66
C ALA A 170 -16.34 -4.29 8.19
N GLU A 171 -15.23 -4.66 8.83
CA GLU A 171 -15.14 -4.64 10.31
C GLU A 171 -15.37 -3.24 10.90
N LEU A 172 -14.97 -2.17 10.21
CA LEU A 172 -15.12 -0.78 10.68
C LEU A 172 -16.56 -0.24 10.53
N GLU A 173 -17.34 -0.81 9.62
CA GLU A 173 -18.76 -0.47 9.45
C GLU A 173 -19.59 -0.93 10.65
N ASP A 174 -19.28 -2.10 11.21
CA ASP A 174 -19.97 -2.67 12.38
C ASP A 174 -19.60 -1.95 13.69
N ASP A 175 -18.30 -1.75 13.94
CA ASP A 175 -17.83 -1.05 15.15
C ASP A 175 -16.50 -0.30 14.94
N ILE A 176 -16.53 0.95 15.39
CA ILE A 176 -15.41 1.90 15.33
C ILE A 176 -14.52 1.71 16.57
N ASN A 177 -13.33 1.15 16.36
CA ASN A 177 -12.35 0.91 17.43
C ASN A 177 -10.95 1.43 17.04
N HIS A 178 -10.24 2.04 18.00
CA HIS A 178 -8.87 2.57 17.83
C HIS A 178 -7.88 1.55 17.26
N ASP A 179 -7.95 0.28 17.64
CA ASP A 179 -7.05 -0.76 17.13
C ASP A 179 -7.28 -1.04 15.63
N LYS A 180 -8.54 -0.98 15.18
CA LYS A 180 -8.89 -1.12 13.77
C LYS A 180 -8.37 0.07 12.96
N PHE A 181 -8.40 1.28 13.51
CA PHE A 181 -7.76 2.47 12.89
C PHE A 181 -6.26 2.29 12.72
N LYS A 182 -5.57 1.78 13.74
CA LYS A 182 -4.14 1.51 13.66
C LYS A 182 -3.82 0.48 12.57
N ARG A 183 -4.63 -0.58 12.44
CA ARG A 183 -4.52 -1.57 11.34
C ARG A 183 -4.78 -0.91 10.00
N LEU A 184 -5.79 -0.03 9.90
CA LEU A 184 -6.15 0.66 8.67
C LEU A 184 -5.01 1.56 8.17
N LEU A 185 -4.36 2.29 9.07
CA LEU A 185 -3.18 3.09 8.74
C LEU A 185 -2.02 2.22 8.24
N HIS A 186 -1.80 1.04 8.83
CA HIS A 186 -0.77 0.13 8.38
C HIS A 186 -1.08 -0.42 6.97
N TYR A 187 -2.33 -0.81 6.72
CA TYR A 187 -2.74 -1.32 5.41
C TYR A 187 -2.76 -0.23 4.34
N SER A 188 -3.17 1.00 4.68
CA SER A 188 -3.10 2.17 3.80
C SER A 188 -1.66 2.45 3.35
N ARG A 189 -0.68 2.45 4.28
CA ARG A 189 0.74 2.62 3.90
C ARG A 189 1.25 1.51 2.98
N ARG A 190 0.83 0.27 3.23
CA ARG A 190 1.19 -0.88 2.38
C ARG A 190 0.58 -0.76 0.98
N LEU A 191 -0.68 -0.33 0.88
CA LEU A 191 -1.37 -0.08 -0.37
C LEU A 191 -0.68 1.03 -1.18
N VAL A 192 -0.33 2.15 -0.55
CA VAL A 192 0.42 3.24 -1.20
C VAL A 192 1.78 2.75 -1.70
N ALA A 193 2.52 2.00 -0.88
CA ALA A 193 3.81 1.43 -1.28
C ALA A 193 3.68 0.41 -2.42
N PHE A 194 2.60 -0.37 -2.47
CA PHE A 194 2.29 -1.26 -3.59
C PHE A 194 1.94 -0.48 -4.86
N LYS A 195 1.02 0.49 -4.78
CA LYS A 195 0.64 1.35 -5.91
C LYS A 195 1.87 2.03 -6.52
N ASN A 196 2.71 2.65 -5.70
CA ASN A 196 3.92 3.31 -6.18
C ASN A 196 4.89 2.33 -6.85
N ARG A 197 5.04 1.10 -6.32
CA ARG A 197 5.84 0.07 -6.99
C ARG A 197 5.26 -0.32 -8.34
N ALA A 198 3.95 -0.54 -8.44
CA ALA A 198 3.30 -0.86 -9.71
C ALA A 198 3.47 0.27 -10.74
N LYS A 199 3.26 1.53 -10.34
CA LYS A 199 3.49 2.71 -11.21
C LYS A 199 4.92 2.79 -11.71
N LEU A 200 5.91 2.57 -10.86
CA LEU A 200 7.31 2.55 -11.31
C LEU A 200 7.63 1.41 -12.29
N VAL A 201 6.92 0.27 -12.21
CA VAL A 201 7.06 -0.81 -13.20
C VAL A 201 6.43 -0.42 -14.53
N GLN A 202 5.24 0.20 -14.49
CA GLN A 202 4.58 0.75 -15.67
C GLN A 202 5.45 1.80 -16.35
N GLU A 203 5.96 2.79 -15.60
CA GLU A 203 6.86 3.83 -16.10
C GLU A 203 8.10 3.24 -16.78
N ALA A 204 8.71 2.21 -16.19
CA ALA A 204 9.88 1.55 -16.79
C ALA A 204 9.57 0.79 -18.11
N LEU A 205 8.32 0.37 -18.34
CA LEU A 205 7.87 -0.22 -19.59
C LEU A 205 7.54 0.87 -20.62
N GLU A 206 6.85 1.93 -20.19
CA GLU A 206 6.50 3.08 -21.03
C GLU A 206 7.75 3.81 -21.54
N GLU A 207 8.78 4.00 -20.71
CA GLU A 207 10.06 4.58 -21.12
C GLU A 207 10.70 3.86 -22.31
N VAL A 208 10.53 2.53 -22.41
CA VAL A 208 11.05 1.72 -23.52
C VAL A 208 10.12 1.81 -24.73
N LEU A 209 8.81 1.76 -24.51
CA LEU A 209 7.80 1.87 -25.58
C LEU A 209 7.84 3.24 -26.28
N GLU A 210 8.22 4.31 -25.58
CA GLU A 210 8.33 5.66 -26.16
C GLU A 210 9.55 5.85 -27.09
N GLN A 211 10.52 4.93 -27.06
CA GLN A 211 11.79 5.06 -27.79
C GLN A 211 11.98 3.94 -28.82
N ASP A 212 11.65 4.24 -30.09
CA ASP A 212 11.84 3.31 -31.22
C ASP A 212 13.27 2.76 -31.31
N ASP A 213 14.28 3.61 -31.06
CA ASP A 213 15.70 3.22 -31.03
C ASP A 213 15.99 2.11 -30.00
N ASP A 214 15.30 2.13 -28.86
CA ASP A 214 15.46 1.15 -27.79
C ASP A 214 14.74 -0.16 -28.14
N LEU A 215 13.54 -0.08 -28.70
CA LEU A 215 12.77 -1.23 -29.21
C LEU A 215 13.54 -1.98 -30.31
N ASP A 216 14.03 -1.27 -31.32
CA ASP A 216 14.93 -1.82 -32.34
C ASP A 216 16.16 -2.44 -31.70
N ALA A 217 16.66 -1.79 -30.64
CA ALA A 217 17.87 -2.25 -30.01
C ALA A 217 17.73 -3.55 -29.21
N MET A 218 16.50 -3.94 -28.87
CA MET A 218 16.14 -5.17 -28.16
C MET A 218 16.04 -6.41 -29.07
N TYR A 219 16.06 -6.26 -30.40
CA TYR A 219 16.16 -7.39 -31.34
C TYR A 219 17.59 -7.95 -31.41
N LEU A 220 17.98 -8.68 -30.36
CA LEU A 220 19.36 -9.14 -30.15
C LEU A 220 19.78 -10.25 -31.12
N THR A 221 18.87 -11.15 -31.48
CA THR A 221 19.11 -12.27 -32.41
C THR A 221 19.42 -11.74 -33.80
N ASP A 222 18.67 -10.75 -34.27
CA ASP A 222 18.87 -10.15 -35.60
C ASP A 222 20.18 -9.37 -35.68
N LYS A 223 20.49 -8.60 -34.62
CA LYS A 223 21.81 -7.95 -34.47
C LYS A 223 22.97 -8.95 -34.46
N LYS A 224 22.80 -10.09 -33.80
CA LYS A 224 23.81 -11.15 -33.77
C LYS A 224 24.03 -11.77 -35.15
N ASN A 225 22.96 -11.86 -35.95
CA ASN A 225 23.00 -12.40 -37.31
C ASN A 225 23.36 -11.35 -38.38
N GLY A 226 23.53 -10.07 -37.99
CA GLY A 226 23.85 -8.98 -38.92
C GLY A 226 22.69 -8.59 -39.84
N VAL A 227 21.46 -8.92 -39.46
CA VAL A 227 20.25 -8.54 -40.22
C VAL A 227 20.01 -7.05 -39.98
N LEU A 228 19.97 -6.27 -41.06
CA LEU A 228 19.58 -4.86 -41.03
C LEU A 228 18.05 -4.81 -41.08
N ARG A 229 17.44 -4.34 -39.99
CA ARG A 229 16.02 -3.97 -39.97
C ARG A 229 15.86 -2.49 -40.28
N ASP A 230 14.72 -2.17 -40.89
CA ASP A 230 14.24 -0.79 -40.94
C ASP A 230 13.77 -0.37 -39.54
N MET A 231 13.87 0.91 -39.22
CA MET A 231 13.66 1.46 -37.87
C MET A 231 12.21 1.40 -37.35
N HIS A 232 11.33 0.73 -38.09
CA HIS A 232 9.89 0.68 -37.81
C HIS A 232 9.36 -0.77 -37.85
N GLU A 233 10.24 -1.77 -37.91
CA GLU A 233 9.87 -3.19 -37.88
C GLU A 233 10.00 -3.78 -36.47
N HIS A 234 9.35 -3.12 -35.50
CA HIS A 234 9.39 -3.45 -34.07
C HIS A 234 8.02 -3.85 -33.48
N GLU A 235 7.00 -4.02 -34.34
CA GLU A 235 5.59 -4.30 -33.97
C GLU A 235 5.43 -5.49 -33.02
N GLU A 236 6.16 -6.60 -33.23
CA GLU A 236 6.03 -7.80 -32.39
C GLU A 236 6.43 -7.52 -30.93
N LEU A 237 7.52 -6.79 -30.72
CA LEU A 237 8.00 -6.45 -29.38
C LEU A 237 7.16 -5.35 -28.75
N GLU A 238 6.76 -4.35 -29.53
CA GLU A 238 5.91 -3.26 -29.10
C GLU A 238 4.58 -3.80 -28.55
N VAL A 239 3.89 -4.66 -29.30
CA VAL A 239 2.62 -5.28 -28.87
C VAL A 239 2.81 -6.11 -27.58
N LEU A 240 3.93 -6.83 -27.45
CA LEU A 240 4.24 -7.59 -26.24
C LEU A 240 4.40 -6.67 -25.02
N LEU A 241 5.21 -5.62 -25.15
CA LEU A 241 5.48 -4.68 -24.05
C LEU A 241 4.24 -3.84 -23.71
N GLU A 242 3.46 -3.43 -24.71
CA GLU A 242 2.20 -2.70 -24.55
C GLU A 242 1.20 -3.54 -23.75
N PHE A 243 1.05 -4.82 -24.08
CA PHE A 243 0.20 -5.73 -23.32
C PHE A 243 0.57 -5.75 -21.83
N PHE A 244 1.85 -5.95 -21.49
CA PHE A 244 2.27 -5.96 -20.08
C PHE A 244 2.14 -4.58 -19.42
N SER A 245 2.42 -3.50 -20.14
CA SER A 245 2.25 -2.13 -19.63
C SER A 245 0.79 -1.88 -19.24
N LYS A 246 -0.16 -2.24 -20.12
CA LYS A 246 -1.60 -2.12 -19.85
C LYS A 246 -2.09 -2.98 -18.70
N GLN A 247 -1.59 -4.21 -18.58
CA GLN A 247 -1.94 -5.07 -17.44
C GLN A 247 -1.44 -4.49 -16.10
N VAL A 248 -0.22 -3.91 -16.08
CA VAL A 248 0.31 -3.26 -14.87
C VAL A 248 -0.45 -1.97 -14.56
N GLU A 249 -0.81 -1.18 -15.58
CA GLU A 249 -1.65 0.01 -15.47
C GLU A 249 -3.01 -0.31 -14.82
N GLU A 250 -3.67 -1.40 -15.23
CA GLU A 250 -4.93 -1.85 -14.65
C GLU A 250 -4.78 -2.16 -13.14
N ILE A 251 -3.72 -2.87 -12.76
CA ILE A 251 -3.43 -3.19 -11.34
C ILE A 251 -3.16 -1.91 -10.53
N ALA A 252 -2.40 -0.97 -11.09
CA ALA A 252 -2.11 0.30 -10.44
C ALA A 252 -3.38 1.15 -10.23
N ASN A 253 -4.27 1.17 -11.23
CA ASN A 253 -5.57 1.85 -11.18
C ASN A 253 -6.52 1.19 -10.16
N GLU A 254 -6.53 -0.14 -10.08
CA GLU A 254 -7.31 -0.85 -9.06
C GLU A 254 -6.80 -0.47 -7.64
N ALA A 255 -5.48 -0.40 -7.44
CA ALA A 255 -4.91 0.04 -6.16
C ALA A 255 -5.27 1.50 -5.82
N GLU A 256 -5.29 2.40 -6.80
CA GLU A 256 -5.72 3.79 -6.65
C GLU A 256 -7.19 3.91 -6.22
N ASN A 257 -8.07 3.09 -6.82
CA ASN A 257 -9.47 3.03 -6.44
C ASN A 257 -9.66 2.53 -4.99
N ILE A 258 -8.91 1.52 -4.56
CA ILE A 258 -8.97 1.05 -3.17
C ILE A 258 -8.46 2.14 -2.21
N GLU A 259 -7.43 2.89 -2.58
CA GLU A 259 -6.89 3.98 -1.75
C GLU A 259 -7.94 5.09 -1.56
N ALA A 260 -8.63 5.48 -2.63
CA ALA A 260 -9.72 6.46 -2.56
C ALA A 260 -10.88 5.98 -1.67
N ASN A 261 -11.22 4.68 -1.73
CA ASN A 261 -12.25 4.09 -0.86
C ASN A 261 -11.82 4.08 0.62
N VAL A 262 -10.53 3.81 0.89
CA VAL A 262 -9.98 3.88 2.26
C VAL A 262 -10.03 5.30 2.79
N GLN A 263 -9.63 6.31 2.00
CA GLN A 263 -9.73 7.72 2.41
C GLN A 263 -11.18 8.13 2.67
N SER A 264 -12.09 7.80 1.77
CA SER A 264 -13.52 8.10 1.94
C SER A 264 -14.09 7.48 3.22
N THR A 265 -13.70 6.25 3.54
CA THR A 265 -14.14 5.59 4.77
C THR A 265 -13.53 6.22 6.02
N GLN A 266 -12.26 6.65 5.97
CA GLN A 266 -11.63 7.39 7.06
C GLN A 266 -12.37 8.69 7.36
N GLU A 267 -12.73 9.46 6.32
CA GLU A 267 -13.52 10.69 6.47
C GLU A 267 -14.89 10.41 7.10
N ILE A 268 -15.59 9.36 6.66
CA ILE A 268 -16.88 8.96 7.23
C ILE A 268 -16.74 8.63 8.72
N VAL A 269 -15.70 7.90 9.12
CA VAL A 269 -15.53 7.56 10.53
C VAL A 269 -15.16 8.77 11.37
N GLU A 270 -14.34 9.68 10.86
CA GLU A 270 -14.06 10.96 11.54
C GLU A 270 -15.36 11.74 11.78
N LEU A 271 -16.25 11.81 10.78
CA LEU A 271 -17.57 12.43 10.93
C LEU A 271 -18.44 11.74 12.00
N ILE A 272 -18.40 10.41 12.09
CA ILE A 272 -19.15 9.66 13.11
C ILE A 272 -18.60 9.94 14.51
N LEU A 273 -17.27 9.97 14.68
CA LEU A 273 -16.63 10.26 15.95
C LEU A 273 -16.94 11.68 16.44
N ASP A 274 -16.93 12.66 15.53
CA ASP A 274 -17.31 14.04 15.85
C ASP A 274 -18.80 14.15 16.23
N SER A 275 -19.68 13.39 15.56
CA SER A 275 -21.09 13.28 15.92
C SER A 275 -21.28 12.70 17.32
N ASN A 276 -20.56 11.62 17.66
CA ASN A 276 -20.58 11.01 18.98
C ASN A 276 -20.08 11.97 20.06
N ARG A 277 -19.00 12.71 19.81
CA ARG A 277 -18.50 13.76 20.70
C ARG A 277 -19.56 14.85 20.92
N ASN A 278 -20.22 15.29 19.86
CA ASN A 278 -21.29 16.28 19.94
C ASN A 278 -22.53 15.75 20.68
N ALA A 279 -22.83 14.46 20.57
CA ALA A 279 -23.89 13.80 21.33
C ALA A 279 -23.57 13.74 22.84
N LEU A 280 -22.32 13.44 23.20
CA LEU A 280 -21.85 13.47 24.60
C LEU A 280 -21.90 14.88 25.19
N LEU A 281 -21.43 15.90 24.45
CA LEU A 281 -21.55 17.30 24.86
C LEU A 281 -23.02 17.72 25.02
N ALA A 282 -23.92 17.20 24.17
CA ALA A 282 -25.36 17.41 24.34
C ALA A 282 -25.87 16.90 25.68
N LEU A 283 -25.45 15.69 26.03
CA LEU A 283 -25.89 14.99 27.22
C LEU A 283 -25.35 15.71 28.46
N ASP A 284 -24.08 16.10 28.45
CA ASP A 284 -23.45 16.88 29.52
C ASP A 284 -24.18 18.22 29.74
N LEU A 285 -24.51 18.95 28.67
CA LEU A 285 -25.30 20.18 28.77
C LEU A 285 -26.69 19.93 29.37
N LYS A 286 -27.37 18.84 28.99
CA LYS A 286 -28.69 18.48 29.56
C LYS A 286 -28.59 18.17 31.05
N VAL A 287 -27.58 17.40 31.46
CA VAL A 287 -27.32 17.09 32.87
C VAL A 287 -26.99 18.36 33.64
N SER A 288 -26.11 19.21 33.11
CA SER A 288 -25.73 20.50 33.69
C SER A 288 -26.94 21.41 33.89
N ILE A 289 -27.82 21.55 32.89
CA ILE A 289 -29.08 22.31 33.02
C ILE A 289 -29.98 21.73 34.12
N GLY A 290 -30.06 20.39 34.21
CA GLY A 290 -30.78 19.70 35.28
C GLY A 290 -30.20 20.02 36.67
N THR A 291 -28.87 19.94 36.83
CA THR A 291 -28.20 20.25 38.09
C THR A 291 -28.34 21.72 38.48
N MET A 292 -28.33 22.65 37.52
CA MET A 292 -28.60 24.07 37.75
C MET A 292 -30.03 24.31 38.25
N GLY A 293 -31.01 23.60 37.67
CA GLY A 293 -32.39 23.62 38.15
C GLY A 293 -32.51 23.13 39.60
N ILE A 294 -31.95 21.95 39.90
CA ILE A 294 -31.89 21.40 41.26
C ILE A 294 -31.18 22.35 42.22
N GLY A 295 -30.03 22.90 41.83
CA GLY A 295 -29.24 23.83 42.63
C GLY A 295 -29.99 25.12 42.99
N THR A 296 -30.77 25.66 42.05
CA THR A 296 -31.62 26.84 42.31
C THR A 296 -32.74 26.52 43.31
N GLY A 297 -33.39 25.35 43.16
CA GLY A 297 -34.39 24.88 44.13
C GLY A 297 -33.79 24.63 45.51
N ALA A 298 -32.64 23.95 45.55
CA ALA A 298 -31.91 23.64 46.78
C ALA A 298 -31.43 24.90 47.50
N LEU A 299 -31.08 25.97 46.79
CA LEU A 299 -30.74 27.26 47.39
C LEU A 299 -31.94 27.85 48.14
N ILE A 300 -33.13 27.85 47.54
CA ILE A 300 -34.36 28.32 48.20
C ILE A 300 -34.66 27.45 49.43
N ALA A 301 -34.58 26.12 49.30
CA ALA A 301 -34.78 25.22 50.42
C ALA A 301 -33.73 25.40 51.52
N GLY A 302 -32.48 25.67 51.15
CA GLY A 302 -31.37 25.92 52.06
C GLY A 302 -31.56 27.21 52.85
N LEU A 303 -31.86 28.33 52.19
CA LEU A 303 -32.07 29.63 52.85
C LEU A 303 -33.15 29.57 53.95
N PHE A 304 -34.26 28.87 53.67
CA PHE A 304 -35.37 28.72 54.62
C PHE A 304 -35.24 27.50 55.54
N GLY A 305 -34.32 26.59 55.26
CA GLY A 305 -33.95 25.45 56.12
C GLY A 305 -32.86 25.78 57.14
N MET A 306 -32.30 26.99 57.10
CA MET A 306 -31.31 27.47 58.06
C MET A 306 -31.97 27.91 59.38
N ASN A 307 -31.23 27.78 60.49
CA ASN A 307 -31.68 28.10 61.85
C ASN A 307 -31.67 29.63 62.15
N LEU A 308 -32.15 30.44 61.21
CA LEU A 308 -32.29 31.89 61.34
C LEU A 308 -33.79 32.23 61.46
N LYS A 309 -34.15 33.07 62.44
CA LYS A 309 -35.56 33.44 62.70
C LYS A 309 -36.23 34.06 61.47
N SER A 310 -37.02 33.28 60.74
CA SER A 310 -37.69 33.74 59.52
C SER A 310 -39.05 34.36 59.78
N HIS A 311 -39.61 34.27 61.00
CA HIS A 311 -40.97 34.70 61.36
C HIS A 311 -42.11 34.03 60.55
N MET A 312 -41.79 33.07 59.67
CA MET A 312 -42.73 32.28 58.88
C MET A 312 -42.92 30.85 59.41
N GLU A 313 -42.28 30.51 60.53
CA GLU A 313 -42.24 29.17 61.13
C GLU A 313 -43.55 28.80 61.84
N GLU A 314 -44.31 29.78 62.33
CA GLU A 314 -45.56 29.56 63.07
C GLU A 314 -46.78 29.31 62.15
N MET A 315 -46.60 29.46 60.83
CA MET A 315 -47.67 29.31 59.85
C MET A 315 -47.81 27.83 59.40
N PRO A 316 -48.98 27.18 59.60
CA PRO A 316 -49.14 25.74 59.33
C PRO A 316 -48.97 25.35 57.85
N TYR A 317 -49.10 26.29 56.91
CA TYR A 317 -48.95 26.05 55.47
C TYR A 317 -47.58 26.45 54.90
N ALA A 318 -46.67 27.04 55.71
CA ALA A 318 -45.42 27.62 55.21
C ALA A 318 -44.48 26.57 54.59
N PHE A 319 -44.37 25.39 55.21
CA PHE A 319 -43.56 24.29 54.67
C PHE A 319 -44.03 23.88 53.26
N MET A 320 -45.33 23.64 53.09
CA MET A 320 -45.90 23.25 51.80
C MET A 320 -45.77 24.34 50.74
N ALA A 321 -45.95 25.61 51.12
CA ALA A 321 -45.78 26.74 50.21
C ALA A 321 -44.33 26.88 49.73
N MET A 322 -43.35 26.73 50.62
CA MET A 322 -41.93 26.87 50.27
C MET A 322 -41.41 25.66 49.48
N SER A 323 -41.84 24.44 49.80
CA SER A 323 -41.49 23.24 49.03
C SER A 323 -42.06 23.28 47.60
N THR A 324 -43.31 23.73 47.44
CA THR A 324 -43.93 23.88 46.11
C THR A 324 -43.26 25.00 45.31
N LEU A 325 -42.95 26.14 45.93
CA LEU A 325 -42.22 27.24 45.29
C LEU A 325 -40.82 26.83 44.84
N SER A 326 -40.03 26.20 45.71
CA SER A 326 -38.68 25.71 45.40
C SER A 326 -38.71 24.72 44.23
N SER A 327 -39.65 23.77 44.25
CA SER A 327 -39.83 22.78 43.18
C SER A 327 -40.26 23.44 41.86
N ALA A 328 -41.17 24.42 41.91
CA ALA A 328 -41.64 25.15 40.73
C ALA A 328 -40.52 25.97 40.09
N VAL A 329 -39.70 26.66 40.89
CA VAL A 329 -38.55 27.44 40.41
C VAL A 329 -37.49 26.51 39.80
N ALA A 330 -37.19 25.38 40.45
CA ALA A 330 -36.26 24.39 39.93
C ALA A 330 -36.69 23.86 38.54
N LEU A 331 -37.97 23.50 38.40
CA LEU A 331 -38.54 23.04 37.14
C LEU A 331 -38.56 24.13 36.08
N PHE A 332 -38.89 25.37 36.44
CA PHE A 332 -38.90 26.50 35.51
C PHE A 332 -37.50 26.79 34.95
N VAL A 333 -36.47 26.79 35.82
CA VAL A 333 -35.07 27.01 35.42
C VAL A 333 -34.60 25.90 34.49
N ALA A 334 -34.86 24.62 34.85
CA ALA A 334 -34.50 23.49 34.00
C ALA A 334 -35.22 23.54 32.65
N TRP A 335 -36.51 23.86 32.63
CA TRP A 335 -37.31 23.99 31.41
C TRP A 335 -36.84 25.15 30.52
N ALA A 336 -36.54 26.31 31.10
CA ALA A 336 -36.02 27.46 30.38
C ALA A 336 -34.66 27.16 29.75
N GLY A 337 -33.78 26.48 30.48
CA GLY A 337 -32.49 26.01 29.98
C GLY A 337 -32.63 25.02 28.82
N LEU A 338 -33.50 24.01 28.96
CA LEU A 338 -33.76 23.02 27.91
C LEU A 338 -34.39 23.64 26.66
N ARG A 339 -35.30 24.62 26.82
CA ARG A 339 -35.89 25.37 25.70
C ARG A 339 -34.84 26.16 24.94
N ARG A 340 -33.95 26.88 25.63
CA ARG A 340 -32.85 27.62 24.98
C ARG A 340 -31.91 26.67 24.22
N LEU A 341 -31.55 25.53 24.82
CA LEU A 341 -30.73 24.51 24.16
C LEU A 341 -31.38 23.99 22.87
N ALA A 342 -32.69 23.72 22.90
CA ALA A 342 -33.44 23.26 21.73
C ALA A 342 -33.50 24.32 20.62
N GLN A 343 -33.68 25.60 20.97
CA GLN A 343 -33.66 26.70 20.01
C GLN A 343 -32.31 26.85 19.31
N ILE A 344 -31.21 26.82 20.06
CA ILE A 344 -29.84 26.94 19.51
C ILE A 344 -29.53 25.77 18.57
N ARG A 345 -29.89 24.54 18.96
CA ARG A 345 -29.71 23.35 18.10
C ARG A 345 -30.53 23.39 16.82
N LYS A 346 -31.75 23.93 16.88
CA LYS A 346 -32.61 24.08 15.70
C LYS A 346 -31.97 24.99 14.66
N VAL A 347 -31.32 26.08 15.08
CA VAL A 347 -30.63 27.00 14.17
C VAL A 347 -29.38 26.36 13.53
N GLY A 348 -28.68 25.48 14.26
CA GLY A 348 -27.52 24.75 13.71
C GLY A 348 -27.86 23.68 12.66
N LEU A 349 -29.09 23.15 12.65
CA LEU A 349 -29.57 22.17 11.65
C LEU A 349 -30.46 22.80 10.56
N SER A 350 -30.78 24.09 10.67
CA SER A 350 -31.61 24.81 9.70
C SER A 350 -30.76 25.45 8.61
N ASN A 351 -30.06 24.64 7.81
CA ASN A 351 -29.68 25.02 6.45
C ASN A 351 -30.42 24.10 5.46
N PRO A 352 -31.68 24.39 5.10
CA PRO A 352 -32.41 23.57 4.16
C PRO A 352 -31.98 23.93 2.75
N LYS A 353 -30.83 23.41 2.29
CA LYS A 353 -30.40 23.33 0.88
C LYS A 353 -29.07 22.56 0.72
N ARG A 354 -29.02 21.30 1.16
CA ARG A 354 -28.11 20.28 0.61
C ARG A 354 -28.56 18.90 1.07
N GLY A 355 -29.55 18.38 0.36
CA GLY A 355 -30.16 17.09 0.61
C GLY A 355 -31.08 16.77 -0.54
N GLN A 356 -30.55 16.81 -1.76
CA GLN A 356 -31.12 16.03 -2.85
C GLN A 356 -30.47 14.65 -2.77
N ASP A 357 -31.32 13.69 -2.42
CA ASP A 357 -31.29 12.27 -2.76
C ASP A 357 -29.96 11.54 -2.68
N LEU A 358 -29.73 10.91 -1.52
CA LEU A 358 -29.07 9.60 -1.46
C LEU A 358 -30.02 8.63 -0.75
N GLU A 359 -31.09 8.26 -1.44
CA GLU A 359 -31.68 6.93 -1.25
C GLU A 359 -30.58 5.91 -1.56
N VAL A 360 -30.07 5.25 -0.53
CA VAL A 360 -29.23 4.06 -0.67
C VAL A 360 -30.07 2.96 -1.29
N ARG A 361 -30.09 2.88 -2.62
CA ARG A 361 -30.51 1.67 -3.33
C ARG A 361 -29.40 0.64 -3.20
N PRO A 362 -29.67 -0.59 -2.76
CA PRO A 362 -28.68 -1.65 -2.79
C PRO A 362 -28.39 -2.01 -4.24
N ARG A 363 -27.21 -1.65 -4.75
CA ARG A 363 -26.69 -2.13 -6.03
C ARG A 363 -26.06 -3.50 -5.83
N ILE A 364 -26.77 -4.54 -6.25
CA ILE A 364 -26.21 -5.87 -6.51
C ILE A 364 -25.68 -5.86 -7.95
N PRO A 365 -24.42 -6.25 -8.23
CA PRO A 365 -23.99 -6.54 -9.59
C PRO A 365 -23.85 -8.05 -9.80
N LEU A 366 -24.71 -8.66 -10.61
CA LEU A 366 -24.45 -9.97 -11.22
C LEU A 366 -25.16 -10.09 -12.57
N PRO A 367 -24.44 -10.16 -13.70
CA PRO A 367 -24.96 -10.80 -14.89
C PRO A 367 -24.59 -12.29 -14.82
N LEU A 368 -25.51 -13.13 -14.33
CA LEU A 368 -25.45 -14.56 -14.60
C LEU A 368 -25.84 -14.77 -16.07
N ARG A 369 -24.83 -14.90 -16.93
CA ARG A 369 -24.97 -15.38 -18.32
C ARG A 369 -25.49 -16.81 -18.29
N ARG A 370 -26.82 -16.97 -18.35
CA ARG A 370 -27.48 -18.26 -18.52
C ARG A 370 -27.30 -18.70 -19.98
N ARG A 371 -26.44 -19.70 -20.19
CA ARG A 371 -26.29 -20.43 -21.46
C ARG A 371 -27.61 -21.16 -21.75
N SER A 372 -28.36 -20.71 -22.76
CA SER A 372 -29.45 -21.52 -23.33
C SER A 372 -28.86 -22.50 -24.34
N SER A 373 -29.10 -23.79 -24.10
CA SER A 373 -29.09 -24.81 -25.14
C SER A 373 -30.49 -24.84 -25.76
N ASN A 374 -30.63 -24.52 -27.06
CA ASN A 374 -31.56 -25.16 -28.02
C ASN A 374 -31.71 -24.36 -29.34
N GLY A 375 -31.62 -25.08 -30.47
CA GLY A 375 -31.99 -24.70 -31.85
C GLY A 375 -30.86 -24.03 -32.64
N TRP A 376 -30.18 -24.59 -33.66
CA TRP A 376 -30.59 -25.37 -34.85
C TRP A 376 -31.69 -24.69 -35.69
N SER A 377 -31.26 -23.84 -36.61
CA SER A 377 -31.67 -23.81 -38.03
C SER A 377 -30.77 -22.83 -38.78
#